data_AF-A0ABD3QDU7-F1
#
_entry.id   AF-A0ABD3QDU7-F1
#
_cell.length_a   1.000
_cell.length_b   1.000
_cell.length_c   1.000
_cell.angle_alpha   90.00
_cell.angle_beta   90.00
_cell.angle_gamma   90.00
#
_symmetry.space_group_name_H-M   'P 1'
#
loop_
_entity.id
_entity.type
_entity.pdbx_description
1 polymer ?
#
loop_
_entity_poly.entity_id
_entity_poly.type
_entity_poly.pdbx_seq_one_letter_code
_entity_poly.pdbx_strand_id
1 'polypeptide(L)'
;MNSFALQRNLSKLTTLLIIIIHPAKSNFYIPTGTTDNREPICMGIDSQHTYLCTDTPAAARRALNMNQNSEQLPRSHSGEQLSSDFVNLGVNQRLSGTEEEIQKVRDVMLEMISYFDQEVMSRSEYEHVRGSCRNEHELCAFWASVGECESNRVFMLQNCAAACRLCLLQATNMIG
;
A
#
# COMPACT_ATOMS: atom_id res chain seq x y z
N MET A 1 38.12 -7.21 -5.63
CA MET A 1 37.83 -5.78 -5.90
C MET A 1 36.30 -5.66 -5.82
N ASN A 2 35.61 -5.03 -4.87
CA ASN A 2 35.95 -4.14 -3.76
C ASN A 2 34.92 -4.37 -2.63
N SER A 3 35.32 -4.92 -1.49
CA SER A 3 34.48 -4.94 -0.26
C SER A 3 35.08 -4.13 0.90
N PHE A 4 36.15 -3.38 0.66
CA PHE A 4 36.89 -2.65 1.70
C PHE A 4 36.40 -1.21 1.97
N ALA A 5 35.33 -0.74 1.32
CA ALA A 5 34.87 0.65 1.43
C ALA A 5 33.81 0.91 2.51
N LEU A 6 33.19 -0.13 3.10
CA LEU A 6 32.11 0.04 4.09
C LEU A 6 32.55 -0.15 5.54
N GLN A 7 33.85 -0.34 5.79
CA GLN A 7 34.35 -0.73 7.12
C GLN A 7 34.96 0.42 7.95
N ARG A 8 34.96 1.66 7.45
CA ARG A 8 35.69 2.78 8.10
C ARG A 8 34.87 3.72 9.00
N ASN A 9 33.59 3.44 9.25
CA ASN A 9 32.80 4.23 10.21
C ASN A 9 31.92 3.36 11.13
N LEU A 10 32.38 2.15 11.46
CA LEU A 10 31.71 1.23 12.38
C LEU A 10 32.08 1.43 13.87
N SER A 11 32.74 2.54 14.25
CA SER A 11 33.16 2.76 15.65
C SER A 11 32.21 3.63 16.48
N LYS A 12 31.04 4.05 15.93
CA LYS A 12 30.09 4.92 16.65
C LYS A 12 28.60 4.54 16.56
N LEU A 13 28.24 3.38 15.99
CA LEU A 13 26.86 2.89 16.02
C LEU A 13 26.76 1.69 16.97
N THR A 14 26.25 1.95 18.16
CA THR A 14 25.75 0.91 19.06
C THR A 14 24.60 0.16 18.38
N THR A 15 24.86 -1.12 18.08
CA THR A 15 23.89 -2.20 17.81
C THR A 15 23.02 -2.06 16.57
N LEU A 16 23.61 -2.21 15.38
CA LEU A 16 22.89 -2.55 14.15
C LEU A 16 22.85 -4.08 14.02
N LEU A 17 21.72 -4.72 14.34
CA LEU A 17 21.54 -6.15 14.11
C LEU A 17 20.97 -6.36 12.70
N ILE A 18 21.84 -6.65 11.73
CA ILE A 18 21.41 -7.09 10.39
C ILE A 18 20.99 -8.56 10.53
N ILE A 19 19.68 -8.83 10.57
CA ILE A 19 19.17 -10.20 10.58
C ILE A 19 19.03 -10.65 9.11
N ILE A 20 19.89 -11.57 8.68
CA ILE A 20 19.73 -12.29 7.41
C ILE A 20 18.93 -13.56 7.74
N ILE A 21 17.64 -13.61 7.39
CA ILE A 21 16.84 -14.83 7.56
C ILE A 21 17.03 -15.71 6.31
N HIS A 22 17.57 -16.91 6.50
CA HIS A 22 17.66 -17.94 5.44
C HIS A 22 16.26 -18.42 5.00
N PRO A 23 16.08 -18.89 3.75
CA PRO A 23 14.78 -19.23 3.21
C PRO A 23 14.40 -20.64 3.67
N ALA A 24 13.85 -20.77 4.87
CA ALA A 24 13.14 -21.98 5.26
C ALA A 24 12.16 -21.69 6.39
N LYS A 25 10.87 -21.57 6.01
CA LYS A 25 9.66 -21.62 6.85
C LYS A 25 9.44 -20.47 7.84
N SER A 26 8.38 -19.70 7.60
CA SER A 26 7.47 -19.15 8.64
C SER A 26 6.43 -18.24 7.97
N ASN A 27 5.13 -18.57 8.00
CA ASN A 27 4.19 -17.97 8.94
C ASN A 27 4.85 -16.97 9.91
N PHE A 28 4.89 -15.68 9.55
CA PHE A 28 5.19 -14.65 10.53
C PHE A 28 4.25 -13.46 10.40
N TYR A 29 3.54 -13.23 11.50
CA TYR A 29 2.56 -12.21 11.77
C TYR A 29 3.28 -10.93 12.18
N ILE A 30 2.97 -9.79 11.57
CA ILE A 30 3.42 -8.46 12.03
C ILE A 30 2.24 -7.82 12.76
N PRO A 31 2.22 -7.74 14.11
CA PRO A 31 1.18 -7.05 14.83
C PRO A 31 1.35 -5.54 14.68
N THR A 32 0.31 -4.84 14.23
CA THR A 32 0.19 -3.39 14.44
C THR A 32 -0.52 -3.15 15.77
N GLY A 33 0.21 -2.72 16.81
CA GLY A 33 -0.43 -2.35 18.07
C GLY A 33 0.56 -1.99 19.16
N THR A 34 0.57 -0.72 19.55
CA THR A 34 1.40 -0.13 20.61
C THR A 34 0.99 -0.63 22.00
N THR A 35 1.95 -0.93 22.88
CA THR A 35 2.33 -0.09 24.05
C THR A 35 3.35 -0.86 24.90
N ASP A 36 4.54 -0.26 25.07
CA ASP A 36 5.59 -0.62 26.05
C ASP A 36 6.39 -1.93 25.82
N ASN A 37 7.72 -1.85 26.00
CA ASN A 37 8.79 -2.77 25.57
C ASN A 37 8.97 -2.93 24.04
N ARG A 38 9.89 -2.13 23.49
CA ARG A 38 10.01 -1.79 22.06
C ARG A 38 10.54 -2.93 21.19
N GLU A 39 9.62 -3.65 20.55
CA GLU A 39 9.91 -4.44 19.35
C GLU A 39 10.36 -3.53 18.19
N PRO A 40 11.31 -3.97 17.35
CA PRO A 40 11.88 -3.14 16.31
C PRO A 40 10.93 -3.01 15.10
N ILE A 41 10.82 -1.79 14.58
CA ILE A 41 10.05 -1.44 13.40
C ILE A 41 10.85 -1.80 12.16
N CYS A 42 10.36 -2.76 11.40
CA CYS A 42 10.97 -3.28 10.19
C CYS A 42 10.33 -2.71 8.93
N MET A 43 11.14 -2.22 8.00
CA MET A 43 10.72 -1.79 6.66
C MET A 43 11.40 -2.63 5.58
N GLY A 44 10.65 -3.11 4.59
CA GLY A 44 11.21 -3.85 3.47
C GLY A 44 12.09 -2.95 2.61
N ILE A 45 13.29 -3.41 2.25
CA ILE A 45 14.25 -2.65 1.43
C ILE A 45 14.35 -3.18 -0.01
N ASP A 46 13.87 -4.39 -0.28
CA ASP A 46 13.80 -4.97 -1.61
C ASP A 46 12.67 -6.01 -1.74
N SER A 47 12.50 -6.53 -2.97
CA SER A 47 11.54 -7.59 -3.31
C SER A 47 11.98 -8.99 -2.86
N GLN A 48 13.17 -9.13 -2.26
CA GLN A 48 13.74 -10.38 -1.82
C GLN A 48 13.58 -10.61 -0.31
N HIS A 49 12.61 -9.93 0.31
CA HIS A 49 12.30 -10.05 1.74
C HIS A 49 13.45 -9.58 2.65
N THR A 50 14.24 -8.60 2.20
CA THR A 50 15.19 -7.93 3.08
C THR A 50 14.48 -6.82 3.85
N TYR A 51 14.64 -6.79 5.19
CA TYR A 51 14.02 -5.79 6.04
C TYR A 51 15.05 -5.04 6.89
N LEU A 52 14.89 -3.72 6.96
CA LEU A 52 15.64 -2.86 7.86
C LEU A 52 14.80 -2.56 9.10
N CYS A 53 15.25 -3.05 10.26
CA CYS A 53 14.56 -2.91 11.52
C CYS A 53 15.24 -1.87 12.42
N THR A 54 14.48 -0.97 13.04
CA THR A 54 15.00 0.02 13.99
C THR A 54 14.05 0.24 15.17
N ASP A 55 14.55 0.80 16.25
CA ASP A 55 13.79 1.09 17.47
C ASP A 55 12.77 2.24 17.31
N THR A 56 12.86 3.03 16.24
CA THR A 56 11.94 4.16 15.97
C THR A 56 11.69 4.35 14.47
N PRO A 57 10.49 4.81 14.06
CA PRO A 57 10.22 5.07 12.64
C PRO A 57 11.17 6.12 12.02
N ALA A 58 11.70 7.03 12.84
CA ALA A 58 12.64 8.06 12.42
C ALA A 58 14.05 7.48 12.14
N ALA A 59 14.49 6.51 12.93
CA ALA A 59 15.77 5.83 12.70
C ALA A 59 15.72 5.00 11.42
N ALA A 60 14.64 4.25 11.17
CA ALA A 60 14.49 3.49 9.94
C ALA A 60 14.48 4.42 8.71
N ARG A 61 13.74 5.54 8.75
CA ARG A 61 13.76 6.54 7.67
C ARG A 61 15.13 7.15 7.42
N ARG A 62 15.90 7.46 8.47
CA ARG A 62 17.27 8.01 8.34
C ARG A 62 18.25 7.00 7.76
N ALA A 63 18.15 5.74 8.17
CA ALA A 63 19.02 4.68 7.68
C ALA A 63 18.76 4.32 6.22
N LEU A 64 17.53 4.52 5.72
CA LEU A 64 17.22 4.41 4.28
C LEU A 64 17.72 5.60 3.44
N ASN A 65 17.97 6.76 4.05
CA ASN A 65 18.39 7.98 3.35
C ASN A 65 19.91 8.22 3.43
N MET A 66 20.71 7.23 3.03
CA MET A 66 22.16 7.42 2.81
C MET A 66 22.42 8.02 1.42
N ASN A 67 22.16 9.33 1.30
CA ASN A 67 22.86 10.28 0.41
C ASN A 67 22.40 11.71 0.78
N GLN A 68 22.95 12.25 1.86
CA GLN A 68 22.82 13.66 2.18
C GLN A 68 23.80 14.47 1.32
N ASN A 69 23.28 15.12 0.29
CA ASN A 69 23.86 16.33 -0.31
C ASN A 69 22.73 17.27 -0.72
N SER A 70 22.05 17.85 0.28
CA SER A 70 21.41 19.17 0.17
C SER A 70 20.96 19.61 1.56
N GLU A 71 21.92 20.05 2.38
CA GLU A 71 21.64 20.86 3.57
C GLU A 71 21.39 22.30 3.11
N GLN A 72 20.16 22.54 2.67
CA GLN A 72 19.53 23.85 2.58
C GLN A 72 18.04 23.59 2.74
N LEU A 73 17.54 23.75 3.95
CA LEU A 73 16.10 23.84 4.20
C LEU A 73 15.63 25.13 3.53
N PRO A 74 14.82 25.09 2.44
CA PRO A 74 14.25 26.31 1.92
C PRO A 74 13.19 26.78 2.90
N ARG A 75 13.31 28.02 3.38
CA ARG A 75 12.12 28.76 3.81
C ARG A 75 11.29 29.01 2.56
N SER A 76 10.38 28.10 2.23
CA SER A 76 9.39 28.34 1.19
C SER A 76 8.15 28.99 1.81
N HIS A 77 8.09 30.31 1.61
CA HIS A 77 6.83 31.00 1.37
C HIS A 77 6.10 30.34 0.19
N SER A 78 4.78 30.21 0.32
CA SER A 78 3.79 29.66 -0.64
C SER A 78 4.02 28.22 -1.10
N GLY A 79 3.14 27.32 -0.65
CA GLY A 79 3.21 25.89 -0.93
C GLY A 79 3.00 25.53 -2.40
N GLU A 80 3.96 24.78 -2.94
CA GLU A 80 3.76 23.91 -4.09
C GLU A 80 3.23 22.56 -3.58
N GLN A 81 1.94 22.33 -3.81
CA GLN A 81 1.27 21.06 -3.57
C GLN A 81 1.75 20.02 -4.58
N LEU A 82 2.70 19.17 -4.18
CA LEU A 82 2.81 17.85 -4.79
C LEU A 82 1.55 17.09 -4.37
N SER A 83 0.59 16.92 -5.28
CA SER A 83 -0.75 16.44 -4.93
C SER A 83 -0.67 15.09 -4.22
N SER A 84 -1.05 15.12 -2.96
CA SER A 84 -1.39 13.97 -2.15
C SER A 84 -2.74 13.41 -2.65
N ASP A 85 -2.82 13.05 -3.93
CA ASP A 85 -3.96 12.33 -4.49
C ASP A 85 -3.81 10.85 -4.12
N PHE A 86 -3.90 10.57 -2.82
CA PHE A 86 -4.03 9.20 -2.34
C PHE A 86 -5.35 8.65 -2.86
N VAL A 87 -5.28 7.73 -3.82
CA VAL A 87 -6.46 7.03 -4.35
C VAL A 87 -7.11 6.26 -3.21
N ASN A 88 -8.27 6.74 -2.76
CA ASN A 88 -9.01 6.06 -1.69
C ASN A 88 -9.83 4.89 -2.28
N LEU A 89 -9.21 3.71 -2.34
CA LEU A 89 -9.88 2.48 -2.79
C LEU A 89 -10.76 1.82 -1.71
N GLY A 90 -10.83 2.41 -0.51
CA GLY A 90 -11.61 1.91 0.62
C GLY A 90 -10.84 0.94 1.51
N VAL A 91 -11.53 -0.05 2.08
CA VAL A 91 -10.93 -1.01 3.01
C VAL A 91 -9.96 -1.96 2.32
N ASN A 92 -8.98 -2.46 3.07
CA ASN A 92 -8.00 -3.42 2.56
C ASN A 92 -8.70 -4.72 2.11
N GLN A 93 -8.35 -5.19 0.92
CA GLN A 93 -8.92 -6.41 0.35
C GLN A 93 -8.14 -7.63 0.80
N ARG A 94 -8.86 -8.67 1.22
CA ARG A 94 -8.32 -9.90 1.77
C ARG A 94 -7.93 -10.86 0.65
N LEU A 95 -6.71 -11.40 0.75
CA LEU A 95 -6.24 -12.52 -0.05
C LEU A 95 -6.42 -13.80 0.77
N SER A 96 -7.35 -14.66 0.36
CA SER A 96 -7.62 -15.93 1.06
C SER A 96 -8.23 -16.95 0.10
N GLY A 97 -8.13 -18.22 0.49
CA GLY A 97 -8.55 -19.35 -0.33
C GLY A 97 -7.36 -20.16 -0.83
N THR A 98 -7.59 -20.93 -1.89
CA THR A 98 -6.58 -21.65 -2.67
C THR A 98 -5.70 -20.69 -3.46
N GLU A 99 -4.54 -21.16 -3.93
CA GLU A 99 -3.63 -20.35 -4.77
C GLU A 99 -4.32 -19.83 -6.04
N GLU A 100 -5.23 -20.62 -6.63
CA GLU A 100 -6.00 -20.21 -7.80
C GLU A 100 -6.98 -19.08 -7.45
N GLU A 101 -7.69 -19.19 -6.33
CA GLU A 101 -8.59 -18.13 -5.85
C GLU A 101 -7.80 -16.85 -5.54
N ILE A 102 -6.68 -16.97 -4.82
CA ILE A 102 -5.80 -15.84 -4.49
C ILE A 102 -5.32 -15.14 -5.77
N GLN A 103 -4.96 -15.89 -6.81
CA GLN A 103 -4.53 -15.30 -8.07
C GLN A 103 -5.66 -14.51 -8.74
N LYS A 104 -6.90 -15.05 -8.76
CA LYS A 104 -8.05 -14.31 -9.30
C LYS A 104 -8.35 -13.04 -8.50
N VAL A 105 -8.25 -13.08 -7.17
CA VAL A 105 -8.40 -11.88 -6.34
C VAL A 105 -7.31 -10.85 -6.65
N ARG A 106 -6.06 -11.29 -6.84
CA ARG A 106 -4.95 -10.41 -7.24
C ARG A 106 -5.21 -9.74 -8.57
N ASP A 107 -5.70 -10.50 -9.56
CA ASP A 107 -6.00 -9.97 -10.89
C ASP A 107 -7.06 -8.86 -10.79
N VAL A 108 -8.14 -9.07 -10.03
CA VAL A 108 -9.15 -8.04 -9.75
C VAL A 108 -8.54 -6.79 -9.10
N MET A 109 -7.62 -6.95 -8.15
CA MET A 109 -6.96 -5.79 -7.52
C MET A 109 -6.09 -5.00 -8.50
N LEU A 110 -5.33 -5.67 -9.37
CA LEU A 110 -4.50 -5.02 -10.39
C LEU A 110 -5.36 -4.30 -11.42
N GLU A 111 -6.44 -4.93 -11.84
CA GLU A 111 -7.42 -4.34 -12.73
C GLU A 111 -8.10 -3.12 -12.13
N MET A 112 -8.42 -3.16 -10.82
CA MET A 112 -8.96 -2.01 -10.10
C MET A 112 -7.96 -0.84 -10.09
N ILE A 113 -6.67 -1.11 -9.84
CA ILE A 113 -5.63 -0.06 -9.90
C ILE A 113 -5.57 0.55 -11.31
N SER A 114 -5.55 -0.27 -12.35
CA SER A 114 -5.54 0.18 -13.75
C SER A 114 -6.78 1.03 -14.07
N TYR A 115 -7.95 0.60 -13.63
CA TYR A 115 -9.20 1.33 -13.84
C TYR A 115 -9.18 2.71 -13.16
N PHE A 116 -8.62 2.81 -11.95
CA PHE A 116 -8.51 4.11 -11.28
C PHE A 116 -7.53 5.05 -11.97
N ASP A 117 -6.35 4.55 -12.32
CA ASP A 117 -5.31 5.32 -12.98
C ASP A 117 -5.74 5.78 -14.38
N GLN A 118 -6.24 4.85 -15.19
CA GLN A 118 -6.51 5.08 -16.60
C GLN A 118 -7.88 5.71 -16.87
N GLU A 119 -8.83 5.59 -15.95
CA GLU A 119 -10.19 6.10 -16.15
C GLU A 119 -10.64 7.07 -15.06
N VAL A 120 -10.72 6.62 -13.80
CA VAL A 120 -11.36 7.40 -12.72
C VAL A 120 -10.64 8.73 -12.46
N MET A 121 -9.31 8.73 -12.51
CA MET A 121 -8.50 9.93 -12.26
C MET A 121 -8.19 10.72 -13.54
N SER A 122 -8.20 10.08 -14.71
CA SER A 122 -7.85 10.72 -15.98
C SER A 122 -9.04 11.44 -16.65
N ARG A 123 -10.27 11.03 -16.37
CA ARG A 123 -11.48 11.51 -17.06
C ARG A 123 -12.31 12.44 -16.17
N SER A 124 -12.80 13.55 -16.74
CA SER A 124 -13.58 14.55 -16.01
C SER A 124 -14.97 14.05 -15.62
N GLU A 125 -15.57 13.11 -16.37
CA GLU A 125 -16.86 12.51 -16.04
C GLU A 125 -16.88 11.85 -14.65
N TYR A 126 -15.71 11.46 -14.13
CA TYR A 126 -15.56 10.79 -12.85
C TYR A 126 -15.33 11.75 -11.68
N GLU A 127 -15.12 13.05 -11.93
CA GLU A 127 -14.71 14.02 -10.91
C GLU A 127 -15.62 14.00 -9.67
N HIS A 128 -16.94 13.94 -9.88
CA HIS A 128 -17.94 13.89 -8.82
C HIS A 128 -18.01 12.57 -8.02
N VAL A 129 -17.35 11.50 -8.47
CA VAL A 129 -17.37 10.17 -7.81
C VAL A 129 -16.01 9.74 -7.27
N ARG A 130 -14.91 10.44 -7.59
CA ARG A 130 -13.55 10.10 -7.11
C ARG A 130 -13.47 9.95 -5.59
N GLY A 131 -14.20 10.78 -4.83
CA GLY A 131 -14.20 10.74 -3.37
C GLY A 131 -15.09 9.66 -2.75
N SER A 132 -16.03 9.09 -3.50
CA SER A 132 -17.01 8.12 -3.00
C SER A 132 -16.86 6.72 -3.58
N CYS A 133 -16.18 6.56 -4.72
CA CYS A 133 -15.96 5.25 -5.31
C CYS A 133 -14.87 4.47 -4.58
N ARG A 134 -15.29 3.54 -3.72
CA ARG A 134 -14.41 2.73 -2.87
C ARG A 134 -15.03 1.38 -2.55
N ASN A 135 -14.25 0.49 -1.96
CA ASN A 135 -14.73 -0.77 -1.39
C ASN A 135 -15.01 -0.60 0.10
N GLU A 136 -16.19 -1.00 0.55
CA GLU A 136 -16.63 -0.95 1.95
C GLU A 136 -16.47 -2.30 2.67
N HIS A 137 -16.12 -3.37 1.93
CA HIS A 137 -15.90 -4.71 2.48
C HIS A 137 -14.54 -5.29 2.08
N GLU A 138 -13.90 -6.04 2.99
CA GLU A 138 -12.60 -6.68 2.76
C GLU A 138 -12.64 -7.83 1.72
N LEU A 139 -13.84 -8.22 1.28
CA LEU A 139 -14.06 -9.33 0.33
C LEU A 139 -14.55 -8.86 -1.03
N CYS A 140 -14.62 -7.55 -1.30
CA CYS A 140 -15.11 -7.03 -2.57
C CYS A 140 -14.31 -7.58 -3.77
N ALA A 141 -13.00 -7.67 -3.67
CA ALA A 141 -12.15 -8.24 -4.71
C ALA A 141 -12.41 -9.75 -4.92
N PHE A 142 -12.63 -10.50 -3.82
CA PHE A 142 -13.01 -11.92 -3.90
C PHE A 142 -14.36 -12.10 -4.58
N TRP A 143 -15.38 -11.38 -4.13
CA TRP A 143 -16.72 -11.43 -4.70
C TRP A 143 -16.76 -11.03 -6.18
N ALA A 144 -16.02 -9.98 -6.55
CA ALA A 144 -15.86 -9.61 -7.94
C ALA A 144 -15.21 -10.74 -8.76
N SER A 145 -14.19 -11.41 -8.22
CA SER A 145 -13.50 -12.51 -8.90
C SER A 145 -14.36 -13.76 -9.16
N VAL A 146 -15.47 -13.91 -8.42
CA VAL A 146 -16.42 -15.02 -8.58
C VAL A 146 -17.74 -14.60 -9.25
N GLY A 147 -17.81 -13.39 -9.83
CA GLY A 147 -18.95 -12.95 -10.66
C GLY A 147 -20.09 -12.27 -9.90
N GLU A 148 -19.87 -11.78 -8.68
CA GLU A 148 -20.91 -11.06 -7.92
C GLU A 148 -21.22 -9.69 -8.55
N CYS A 149 -20.32 -9.11 -9.34
CA CYS A 149 -20.56 -7.84 -10.03
C CYS A 149 -21.76 -7.90 -10.97
N GLU A 150 -22.01 -9.04 -11.62
CA GLU A 150 -23.24 -9.28 -12.38
C GLU A 150 -24.34 -9.90 -11.52
N SER A 151 -24.02 -10.95 -10.76
CA SER A 151 -25.00 -11.78 -10.06
C SER A 151 -25.69 -11.07 -8.91
N ASN A 152 -24.99 -10.13 -8.27
CA ASN A 152 -25.43 -9.38 -7.10
C ASN A 152 -25.12 -7.88 -7.27
N ARG A 153 -25.41 -7.38 -8.47
CA ARG A 153 -25.05 -6.04 -8.93
C ARG A 153 -25.44 -4.92 -7.97
N VAL A 154 -26.62 -4.99 -7.34
CA VAL A 154 -27.11 -3.94 -6.44
C VAL A 154 -26.23 -3.83 -5.20
N PHE A 155 -25.93 -4.96 -4.54
CA PHE A 155 -25.05 -4.99 -3.39
C PHE A 155 -23.64 -4.54 -3.76
N MET A 156 -23.11 -5.06 -4.88
CA MET A 156 -21.77 -4.72 -5.33
C MET A 156 -21.64 -3.25 -5.74
N LEU A 157 -22.67 -2.65 -6.32
CA LEU A 157 -22.69 -1.22 -6.65
C LEU A 157 -22.62 -0.33 -5.39
N GLN A 158 -23.28 -0.75 -4.30
CA GLN A 158 -23.30 0.01 -3.05
C GLN A 158 -22.03 -0.18 -2.22
N ASN A 159 -21.47 -1.39 -2.20
CA ASN A 159 -20.41 -1.76 -1.26
C ASN A 159 -19.05 -1.99 -1.92
N CYS A 160 -19.01 -2.25 -3.23
CA CYS A 160 -17.83 -2.76 -3.93
C CYS A 160 -17.64 -2.12 -5.32
N ALA A 161 -18.04 -0.85 -5.47
CA ALA A 161 -18.04 -0.19 -6.77
C ALA A 161 -16.63 -0.06 -7.38
N ALA A 162 -15.59 0.07 -6.55
CA ALA A 162 -14.22 0.09 -7.03
C ALA A 162 -13.81 -1.27 -7.62
N ALA A 163 -14.00 -2.36 -6.89
CA ALA A 163 -13.68 -3.71 -7.36
C ALA A 163 -14.48 -4.12 -8.62
N CYS A 164 -15.74 -3.69 -8.73
CA CYS A 164 -16.58 -3.97 -9.90
C CYS A 164 -16.50 -2.92 -11.02
N ARG A 165 -15.67 -1.89 -10.87
CA ARG A 165 -15.52 -0.80 -11.84
C ARG A 165 -16.84 -0.08 -12.17
N LEU A 166 -17.65 0.18 -11.14
CA LEU A 166 -18.99 0.78 -11.24
C LEU A 166 -19.05 2.23 -10.76
N CYS A 167 -17.92 2.94 -10.67
CA CYS A 167 -17.87 4.28 -10.06
C CYS A 167 -18.88 5.27 -10.65
N LEU A 168 -19.00 5.34 -11.98
CA LEU A 168 -19.99 6.24 -12.63
C LEU A 168 -21.43 5.86 -12.31
N LEU A 169 -21.72 4.58 -12.08
CA LEU A 169 -23.07 4.12 -11.75
C LEU A 169 -23.45 4.41 -10.30
N GLN A 170 -22.48 4.72 -9.42
CA GLN A 170 -22.82 5.22 -8.09
C GLN A 170 -23.45 6.61 -8.15
N ALA A 171 -23.09 7.44 -9.15
CA ALA A 171 -23.67 8.78 -9.30
C ALA A 171 -25.18 8.74 -9.58
N THR A 172 -25.67 7.74 -10.32
CA THR A 172 -27.09 7.64 -10.69
C THR A 172 -28.00 7.21 -9.54
N ASN A 173 -27.45 6.62 -8.48
CA ASN A 173 -28.22 6.24 -7.28
C ASN A 173 -28.34 7.36 -6.23
N MET A 174 -27.69 8.50 -6.44
CA MET A 174 -27.79 9.68 -5.55
C MET A 174 -28.95 10.63 -5.94
N ILE A 175 -29.74 10.30 -6.96
CA ILE A 175 -30.91 11.08 -7.44
C ILE A 175 -32.23 10.33 -7.15
N GLY A 176 -32.20 9.25 -6.36
CA GLY A 176 -33.36 8.43 -5.98
C GLY A 176 -33.95 8.82 -4.64
#